data_AF-A0A7S8MT91-F1
#
_entry.id   AF-A0A7S8MT91-F1
#
_cell.length_a   1.000
_cell.length_b   1.000
_cell.length_c   1.000
_cell.angle_alpha   90.00
_cell.angle_beta   90.00
_cell.angle_gamma   90.00
#
_symmetry.space_group_name_H-M   'P 1'
#
loop_
_entity.id
_entity.type
_entity.pdbx_description
1 polymer ?
#
loop_
_entity_poly.entity_id
_entity_poly.type
_entity_poly.pdbx_seq_one_letter_code
_entity_poly.pdbx_strand_id
1 'polypeptide(L)' 'SVADLAETIMKNLRRVHPISTVVKGMHGIKEDVFLSVPCVLGSSGITDVVKMILKPEEEDKLRKSADTLWGIQKE' A
#
# COMPACT_ATOMS: atom_id res chain seq x y z
N SER A 1 1.37 -6.50 -15.53
CA SER A 1 1.57 -6.05 -14.14
C SER A 1 2.89 -5.31 -14.00
N VAL A 2 4.06 -5.98 -14.00
CA VAL A 2 5.36 -5.29 -13.81
C VAL A 2 5.69 -4.27 -14.92
N ALA A 3 5.40 -4.59 -16.19
CA ALA A 3 5.64 -3.67 -17.30
C ALA A 3 4.83 -2.36 -17.19
N ASP A 4 3.62 -2.42 -16.63
CA ASP A 4 2.73 -1.25 -16.46
C ASP A 4 3.18 -0.35 -15.29
N LEU A 5 3.68 -0.96 -14.21
CA LEU A 5 4.36 -0.26 -13.12
C LEU A 5 5.62 0.44 -13.65
N ALA A 6 6.46 -0.30 -14.39
CA ALA A 6 7.68 0.25 -14.98
C ALA A 6 7.38 1.38 -15.96
N GLU A 7 6.37 1.24 -16.83
CA GLU A 7 5.94 2.31 -17.73
C GLU A 7 5.52 3.56 -16.96
N THR A 8 4.73 3.38 -15.89
CA THR A 8 4.26 4.49 -15.05
C THR A 8 5.41 5.24 -14.39
N ILE A 9 6.41 4.52 -13.87
CA ILE A 9 7.63 5.11 -13.28
C ILE A 9 8.44 5.83 -14.35
N MET A 10 8.79 5.12 -15.42
CA MET A 10 9.70 5.61 -16.46
C MET A 10 9.14 6.81 -17.23
N LYS A 11 7.82 6.85 -17.45
CA LYS A 11 7.13 7.96 -18.13
C LYS A 11 6.54 8.99 -17.17
N ASN A 12 6.77 8.85 -15.86
CA ASN A 12 6.23 9.73 -14.82
C ASN A 12 4.71 9.96 -14.95
N LEU A 13 3.94 8.90 -15.18
CA LEU A 13 2.52 9.02 -15.52
C LEU A 13 1.61 9.42 -14.34
N ARG A 14 2.12 9.36 -13.10
CA ARG A 14 1.37 9.66 -11.86
C ARG A 14 0.06 8.87 -11.77
N ARG A 15 0.09 7.60 -12.17
CA ARG A 15 -1.06 6.69 -12.13
C ARG A 15 -1.17 6.02 -10.77
N VAL A 16 -2.41 5.72 -10.37
CA VAL A 16 -2.71 4.97 -9.16
C VAL A 16 -2.58 3.48 -9.44
N HIS A 17 -1.73 2.80 -8.67
CA HIS A 17 -1.58 1.36 -8.72
C HIS A 17 -1.66 0.76 -7.31
N PRO A 18 -2.28 -0.42 -7.15
CA PRO A 18 -2.22 -1.16 -5.88
C PRO A 18 -0.84 -1.79 -5.73
N ILE A 19 0.02 -1.19 -4.92
CA ILE A 19 1.38 -1.68 -4.67
C ILE A 19 1.67 -1.76 -3.18
N SER A 20 2.58 -2.65 -2.80
CA SER A 20 2.97 -2.85 -1.41
C SER A 20 3.80 -1.66 -0.92
N THR A 21 3.29 -0.95 0.08
CA THR A 21 3.97 0.16 0.75
C THR A 21 3.80 0.06 2.27
N VAL A 22 4.55 0.85 3.02
CA VAL A 22 4.40 0.92 4.48
C VAL A 22 3.06 1.56 4.81
N VAL A 23 2.23 0.87 5.59
CA VAL A 23 0.88 1.36 5.97
C VAL A 23 0.78 1.78 7.43
N LYS A 24 1.94 2.00 8.08
CA LYS A 24 2.00 2.49 9.46
C LYS A 24 1.24 3.81 9.61
N GLY A 25 0.36 3.86 10.61
CA GLY A 25 -0.53 5.00 10.87
C GLY A 25 -1.81 5.01 10.03
N MET A 26 -1.97 4.12 9.05
CA MET A 26 -3.23 3.95 8.31
C MET A 26 -4.12 2.95 9.03
N HIS A 27 -5.42 3.23 9.12
CA HIS A 27 -6.44 2.27 9.62
C HIS A 27 -6.12 1.65 11.00
N GLY A 28 -5.44 2.41 11.87
CA GLY A 28 -5.05 1.95 13.21
C GLY A 28 -3.85 0.98 13.26
N ILE A 29 -3.16 0.76 12.14
CA ILE A 29 -1.96 -0.09 12.06
C ILE A 29 -0.77 0.66 12.67
N LYS A 30 -0.13 0.08 13.69
CA LYS A 30 1.00 0.70 14.40
C LYS A 30 2.37 0.21 13.95
N GLU A 31 2.42 -1.00 13.41
CA GLU A 31 3.65 -1.68 13.02
C GLU A 31 4.08 -1.26 11.61
N ASP A 32 5.37 -1.39 11.31
CA ASP A 32 5.96 -1.13 9.99
C ASP A 32 5.69 -2.30 9.02
N VAL A 33 4.42 -2.60 8.78
CA VAL A 33 3.98 -3.66 7.87
C VAL A 33 3.80 -3.14 6.45
N PHE A 34 4.19 -3.95 5.47
CA PHE A 34 4.00 -3.65 4.04
C PHE A 34 2.74 -4.34 3.52
N LEU A 35 1.80 -3.53 3.02
CA LEU A 35 0.52 -3.99 2.47
C LEU A 35 0.22 -3.31 1.15
N SER A 36 -0.49 -4.00 0.27
CA SER A 36 -0.91 -3.45 -1.02
C SER A 36 -2.04 -2.46 -0.84
N VAL A 37 -1.74 -1.17 -1.04
CA VAL A 37 -2.71 -0.08 -1.02
C VAL A 37 -2.56 0.76 -2.30
N PRO A 38 -3.63 1.43 -2.76
CA PRO A 38 -3.56 2.32 -3.91
C PRO A 38 -2.57 3.46 -3.66
N CYS A 39 -1.52 3.50 -4.46
CA CYS A 39 -0.47 4.51 -4.39
C CYS A 39 -0.31 5.20 -5.74
N VAL A 40 -0.01 6.50 -5.72
CA VAL A 40 0.38 7.25 -6.91
C VAL A 40 1.84 6.97 -7.20
N LEU A 41 2.12 6.41 -8.39
CA LEU A 41 3.48 6.18 -8.88
C LEU A 41 3.91 7.25 -9.87
N GLY A 42 5.07 7.86 -9.61
CA GLY A 42 5.76 8.77 -10.52
C GLY A 42 7.21 8.34 -10.76
N SER A 43 8.01 9.24 -11.33
CA SER A 43 9.43 8.99 -11.60
C SER A 43 10.28 8.77 -10.34
N SER A 44 9.84 9.27 -9.19
CA SER A 44 10.50 9.07 -7.90
C SER A 44 9.99 7.83 -7.13
N GLY A 45 9.24 6.93 -7.79
CA GLY A 45 8.57 5.81 -7.13
C GLY A 45 7.21 6.23 -6.57
N ILE A 46 6.97 5.97 -5.29
CA ILE A 46 5.70 6.31 -4.62
C ILE A 46 5.71 7.79 -4.25
N THR A 47 4.81 8.59 -4.83
CA THR A 47 4.68 10.00 -4.47
C THR A 47 3.63 10.22 -3.40
N ASP A 48 2.52 9.48 -3.47
CA ASP A 48 1.37 9.67 -2.60
C ASP A 48 0.70 8.32 -2.32
N VAL A 49 0.10 8.18 -1.14
CA VAL A 49 -0.71 7.02 -0.76
C VAL A 49 -2.17 7.46 -0.63
N VAL A 50 -3.06 6.78 -1.33
CA VAL A 50 -4.49 7.12 -1.32
C VAL A 50 -5.11 6.58 -0.03
N LYS A 51 -5.58 7.48 0.83
CA LYS A 51 -6.32 7.13 2.05
C LYS A 51 -7.76 6.75 1.69
N MET A 52 -8.03 5.45 1.65
CA MET A 52 -9.36 4.92 1.37
C MET A 52 -10.28 5.11 2.58
N ILE A 53 -11.55 5.41 2.32
CA ILE A 53 -12.60 5.35 3.34
C ILE A 53 -13.14 3.92 3.30
N LEU A 54 -12.70 3.09 4.25
CA LEU A 54 -13.13 1.70 4.37
C LEU A 54 -14.33 1.61 5.29
N LYS A 55 -15.19 0.61 5.04
CA LYS A 55 -16.22 0.24 6.01
C LYS A 55 -15.58 -0.42 7.24
N PRO A 56 -16.24 -0.40 8.42
CA PRO A 56 -15.70 -1.03 9.63
C PRO A 56 -15.33 -2.51 9.44
N GLU A 57 -16.10 -3.25 8.66
CA GLU A 57 -15.82 -4.67 8.35
C GLU A 57 -14.58 -4.85 7.45
N GLU A 58 -14.35 -3.93 6.51
CA GLU A 58 -13.19 -3.97 5.62
C GLU A 58 -11.91 -3.55 6.37
N GLU A 59 -12.03 -2.59 7.28
CA GLU A 59 -10.95 -2.15 8.15
C GLU A 59 -10.51 -3.27 9.10
N ASP A 60 -11.44 -4.03 9.68
CA ASP A 60 -11.10 -5.20 10.51
C ASP A 60 -10.40 -6.30 9.71
N LYS A 61 -10.83 -6.55 8.46
CA LYS A 61 -10.16 -7.50 7.55
C LYS A 61 -8.77 -7.03 7.15
N LEU A 62 -8.59 -5.73 6.89
CA LEU A 62 -7.29 -5.14 6.58
C LEU A 62 -6.34 -5.30 7.77
N ARG A 63 -6.81 -4.98 8.98
CA ARG A 63 -6.03 -5.14 10.21
C ARG A 63 -5.62 -6.59 10.44
N LYS A 64 -6.53 -7.56 10.27
CA LYS A 64 -6.20 -9.00 10.36
C LYS A 64 -5.12 -9.42 9.35
N SER A 65 -5.17 -8.88 8.14
CA SER A 65 -4.15 -9.13 7.11
C SER A 65 -2.81 -8.52 7.51
N ALA A 66 -2.82 -7.31 8.08
CA ALA A 66 -1.64 -6.65 8.63
C ALA A 66 -1.00 -7.47 9.76
N ASP A 67 -1.79 -7.95 10.72
CA ASP A 67 -1.30 -8.74 11.86
C ASP A 67 -0.68 -10.07 11.39
N THR A 68 -1.29 -10.72 10.39
CA THR A 68 -0.78 -11.97 9.80
C THR A 68 0.58 -11.75 9.12
N LEU A 69 0.69 -10.69 8.31
CA LEU A 69 1.94 -10.36 7.63
C LEU A 69 3.02 -9.91 8.61
N TRP A 70 2.64 -9.16 9.64
CA TRP A 70 3.58 -8.71 10.67
C TRP A 70 4.15 -9.89 11.46
N GLY A 71 3.32 -10.90 11.79
CA GLY A 71 3.78 -12.13 12.42
C GLY A 71 4.91 -12.81 11.65
N ILE A 72 4.84 -12.79 10.32
CA ILE A 72 5.85 -13.38 9.43
C ILE A 72 7.03 -12.43 9.20
N GLN A 73 6.80 -11.13 9.06
CA GLN A 73 7.85 -10.13 8.78
C GLN A 73 8.79 -9.87 9.96
N LYS A 74 8.32 -10.16 11.19
CA LYS A 74 9.10 -9.93 12.41
C LYS A 74 10.10 -11.06 12.72
N GLU A 75 9.85 -12.27 12.20
CA GLU A 75 10.78 -13.41 12.30
C GLU A 75 11.94 -13.27 11.31
#